data_AF-A0A645FAY4-F1
#
_entry.id   AF-A0A645FAY4-F1
#
_cell.length_a   1.000
_cell.length_b   1.000
_cell.length_c   1.000
_cell.angle_alpha   90.00
_cell.angle_beta   90.00
_cell.angle_gamma   90.00
#
_symmetry.space_group_name_H-M   'P 1'
#
loop_
_entity.id
_entity.type
_entity.pdbx_description
1 polymer ?
#
loop_
_entity_poly.entity_id
_entity_poly.type
_entity_poly.pdbx_seq_one_letter_code
_entity_poly.pdbx_strand_id
1 'polypeptide(L)'
;MKGKKLFIDHNIASIQDYINKSTLEKYDAIDVNVYQSNIFHTKMLIKDIVLQNYLFNSDVYEIPPKTRLNINNALRQEMIEIFSGTNIYQEE
;
A
#
# COMPACT_ATOMS: atom_id res chain seq x y z
N MET A 1 9.19 -11.69 -36.11
CA MET A 1 8.47 -12.37 -35.01
C MET A 1 7.00 -11.99 -35.11
N LYS A 2 6.08 -12.95 -35.19
CA LYS A 2 4.62 -12.69 -35.22
C LYS A 2 4.06 -12.92 -33.80
N GLY A 3 3.92 -11.85 -33.01
CA GLY A 3 3.20 -11.93 -31.74
C GLY A 3 1.70 -12.07 -32.01
N LYS A 4 1.04 -13.07 -31.41
CA LYS A 4 -0.43 -13.14 -31.39
C LYS A 4 -0.94 -12.40 -30.16
N LYS A 5 -1.98 -11.59 -30.33
CA LYS A 5 -2.73 -11.01 -29.22
C LYS A 5 -3.34 -12.16 -28.39
N LEU A 6 -3.00 -12.23 -27.12
CA LEU A 6 -3.64 -13.13 -26.17
C LEU A 6 -4.92 -12.45 -25.68
N PHE A 7 -6.03 -13.16 -25.80
CA PHE A 7 -7.31 -12.71 -25.27
C PHE A 7 -7.50 -13.37 -23.90
N ILE A 8 -8.06 -12.62 -22.98
CA ILE A 8 -8.46 -13.13 -21.67
C ILE A 8 -9.70 -13.99 -21.89
N ASP A 9 -9.68 -15.22 -21.39
CA ASP A 9 -10.74 -16.22 -21.54
C ASP A 9 -11.72 -16.26 -20.35
N HIS A 10 -11.47 -15.45 -19.33
CA HIS A 10 -12.25 -15.35 -18.10
C HIS A 10 -12.52 -13.89 -17.73
N ASN A 11 -13.52 -13.69 -16.89
CA ASN A 11 -13.81 -12.37 -16.35
C ASN A 11 -12.83 -12.03 -15.23
N ILE A 12 -12.27 -10.83 -15.24
CA ILE A 12 -11.40 -10.31 -14.17
C ILE A 12 -12.26 -9.40 -13.30
N ALA A 13 -12.62 -9.88 -12.10
CA ALA A 13 -13.41 -9.11 -11.15
C ALA A 13 -12.54 -8.33 -10.14
N SER A 14 -11.38 -8.89 -9.78
CA SER A 14 -10.42 -8.29 -8.86
C SER A 14 -9.00 -8.62 -9.29
N ILE A 15 -8.07 -7.67 -9.13
CA ILE A 15 -6.63 -7.96 -9.29
C ILE A 15 -6.11 -8.77 -8.09
N GLN A 16 -6.78 -8.69 -6.93
CA GLN A 16 -6.41 -9.43 -5.72
C GLN A 16 -6.44 -10.95 -5.93
N ASP A 17 -7.30 -11.44 -6.83
CA ASP A 17 -7.39 -12.87 -7.17
C ASP A 17 -6.07 -13.45 -7.73
N TYR A 18 -5.16 -12.58 -8.20
CA TYR A 18 -3.86 -12.94 -8.76
C TYR A 18 -2.69 -12.65 -7.81
N ILE A 19 -2.97 -12.16 -6.60
CA ILE A 19 -1.97 -11.90 -5.56
C ILE A 19 -1.95 -13.09 -4.59
N ASN A 20 -0.75 -13.50 -4.16
CA ASN A 20 -0.63 -14.58 -3.20
C ASN A 20 -1.38 -14.24 -1.90
N LYS A 21 -2.16 -15.20 -1.38
CA LYS A 21 -2.94 -15.03 -0.15
C LYS A 21 -2.09 -14.58 1.05
N SER A 22 -0.89 -15.11 1.22
CA SER A 22 0.01 -14.70 2.32
C SER A 22 0.51 -13.27 2.18
N THR A 23 0.53 -12.72 0.96
CA THR A 23 0.77 -11.30 0.74
C THR A 23 -0.47 -10.51 1.14
N LEU A 24 -1.66 -10.86 0.63
CA LEU A 24 -2.91 -10.17 0.97
C LEU A 24 -3.20 -10.16 2.48
N GLU A 25 -2.79 -11.18 3.23
CA GLU A 25 -2.96 -11.19 4.69
C GLU A 25 -2.23 -10.04 5.38
N LYS A 26 -1.08 -9.60 4.84
CA LYS A 26 -0.25 -8.52 5.40
C LYS A 26 -0.74 -7.12 5.05
N TYR A 27 -1.61 -6.99 4.04
CA TYR A 27 -2.06 -5.71 3.52
C TYR A 27 -3.57 -5.56 3.62
N ASP A 28 -4.04 -4.33 3.82
CA ASP A 28 -5.39 -3.92 3.49
C ASP A 28 -5.41 -3.56 2.00
N ALA A 29 -6.20 -4.28 1.21
CA ALA A 29 -6.25 -4.13 -0.24
C ALA A 29 -7.64 -3.65 -0.69
N ILE A 30 -7.67 -2.69 -1.61
CA ILE A 30 -8.89 -2.19 -2.24
C ILE A 30 -8.73 -2.13 -3.75
N ASP A 31 -9.73 -2.59 -4.48
CA ASP A 31 -9.78 -2.44 -5.94
C ASP A 31 -10.41 -1.11 -6.32
N VAL A 32 -9.76 -0.38 -7.23
CA VAL A 32 -10.18 0.93 -7.71
C VAL A 32 -10.30 0.90 -9.22
N ASN A 33 -11.50 1.23 -9.70
CA ASN A 33 -11.78 1.36 -11.12
C ASN A 33 -11.96 2.84 -11.49
N VAL A 34 -11.06 3.35 -12.33
CA VAL A 34 -11.05 4.73 -12.82
C VAL A 34 -11.42 4.71 -14.31
N TYR A 35 -12.73 4.68 -14.58
CA TYR A 35 -13.28 4.57 -15.93
C TYR A 35 -12.80 5.66 -16.88
N GLN A 36 -12.74 6.92 -16.40
CA GLN A 36 -12.32 8.07 -17.20
C GLN A 36 -10.90 7.92 -17.77
N SER A 37 -10.04 7.16 -17.09
CA SER A 37 -8.64 6.95 -17.48
C SER A 37 -8.39 5.56 -18.06
N ASN A 38 -9.41 4.70 -18.16
CA ASN A 38 -9.28 3.28 -18.50
C ASN A 38 -8.25 2.55 -17.62
N ILE A 39 -8.23 2.86 -16.31
CA ILE A 39 -7.30 2.25 -15.34
C ILE A 39 -8.09 1.44 -14.32
N PHE A 40 -7.66 0.20 -14.11
CA PHE A 40 -8.09 -0.65 -13.00
C PHE A 40 -6.85 -1.05 -12.21
N HIS A 41 -6.84 -0.81 -10.91
CA HIS A 41 -5.70 -1.12 -10.03
C HIS A 41 -6.16 -1.48 -8.62
N THR A 42 -5.36 -2.27 -7.92
CA THR A 42 -5.51 -2.49 -6.48
C THR A 42 -4.56 -1.56 -5.74
N LYS A 43 -5.06 -0.84 -4.74
CA LYS A 43 -4.22 -0.16 -3.75
C LYS A 43 -4.01 -1.10 -2.56
N MET A 44 -2.82 -1.09 -1.98
CA MET A 44 -2.50 -1.90 -0.80
C MET A 44 -1.82 -1.04 0.27
N LEU A 45 -2.25 -1.19 1.52
CA LEU A 45 -1.67 -0.57 2.70
C LEU A 45 -1.19 -1.65 3.66
N ILE A 46 0.05 -1.57 4.16
CA ILE A 46 0.53 -2.57 5.13
C ILE A 46 -0.25 -2.44 6.44
N LYS A 47 -0.70 -3.56 7.01
CA LYS A 47 -1.45 -3.56 8.29
C LYS A 47 -0.52 -3.26 9.47
N ASP A 48 0.56 -4.02 9.55
CA ASP A 48 1.51 -3.96 10.66
C ASP A 48 2.83 -3.35 10.22
N ILE A 49 3.13 -2.18 10.76
CA ILE A 49 4.38 -1.47 10.49
C ILE A 49 5.48 -2.03 11.38
N VAL A 50 6.53 -2.55 10.74
CA VAL A 50 7.78 -2.88 11.42
C VAL A 50 8.72 -1.69 11.29
N LEU A 51 8.78 -0.84 12.32
CA LEU A 51 9.51 0.44 12.27
C LEU A 51 10.97 0.28 11.81
N GLN A 52 11.64 -0.82 12.17
CA GLN A 52 13.03 -1.09 11.78
C GLN A 52 13.24 -1.04 10.25
N ASN A 53 12.22 -1.39 9.46
CA ASN A 53 12.30 -1.36 7.99
C ASN A 53 12.30 0.06 7.40
N TYR A 54 12.03 1.08 8.21
CA TYR A 54 11.90 2.48 7.81
C TYR A 54 13.00 3.37 8.41
N LEU A 55 13.91 2.78 9.20
CA LEU A 55 15.05 3.48 9.79
C LEU A 55 16.31 3.19 8.99
N PHE A 56 17.15 4.22 8.83
CA PHE A 56 18.46 4.07 8.21
C PHE A 56 19.53 3.96 9.28
N ASN A 57 20.35 2.90 9.23
CA ASN A 57 21.55 2.72 10.06
C ASN A 57 21.34 2.95 11.57
N SER A 58 20.14 2.71 12.09
CA SER A 58 19.81 2.87 13.52
C SER A 58 18.92 1.74 13.97
N ASP A 59 19.16 1.25 15.17
CA ASP A 59 18.31 0.24 15.80
C ASP A 59 17.12 0.93 16.49
N VAL A 60 15.92 0.37 16.33
CA VAL A 60 14.70 0.80 17.04
C VAL A 60 14.90 0.86 18.56
N TYR A 61 15.77 0.03 19.13
CA TYR A 61 16.06 0.00 20.57
C TYR A 61 16.93 1.17 21.06
N GLU A 62 17.66 1.83 20.15
CA GLU A 62 18.47 3.02 20.48
C GLU A 62 17.60 4.29 20.54
N ILE A 63 16.39 4.24 19.99
CA ILE A 63 15.48 5.37 19.92
C ILE A 63 14.59 5.42 21.18
N PRO A 64 14.53 6.57 21.88
CA PRO A 64 13.65 6.72 23.05
C PRO A 64 12.19 6.39 22.72
N PRO A 65 11.44 5.75 23.63
CA PRO A 65 10.07 5.29 23.37
C PRO A 65 9.12 6.38 22.86
N LYS A 66 9.25 7.61 23.37
CA LYS A 66 8.43 8.76 22.93
C LYS A 66 8.73 9.14 21.47
N THR A 67 10.00 9.20 21.11
CA THR A 67 10.42 9.48 19.73
C THR A 67 9.97 8.37 18.79
N ARG A 68 10.10 7.10 19.21
CA ARG A 68 9.61 5.95 18.47
C ARG A 68 8.10 6.02 18.19
N LEU A 69 7.31 6.45 19.17
CA LEU A 69 5.87 6.67 18.99
C LEU A 69 5.59 7.76 17.97
N ASN A 70 6.30 8.90 18.05
CA ASN A 70 6.14 10.00 17.11
C ASN A 70 6.47 9.59 15.67
N ILE A 71 7.57 8.85 15.47
CA ILE A 71 7.94 8.37 14.13
C ILE A 71 6.88 7.42 13.58
N ASN A 72 6.38 6.47 14.38
CA ASN A 72 5.32 5.57 13.94
C ASN A 72 4.05 6.32 13.56
N ASN A 73 3.68 7.37 14.31
CA ASN A 73 2.50 8.18 14.00
C ASN A 73 2.68 8.94 12.69
N ALA A 74 3.85 9.57 12.48
CA ALA A 74 4.16 10.27 11.24
C ALA A 74 4.14 9.33 10.03
N LEU A 75 4.76 8.15 10.14
CA LEU A 75 4.72 7.13 9.08
C LEU A 75 3.29 6.70 8.77
N ARG A 76 2.47 6.40 9.79
CA ARG A 76 1.07 6.02 9.57
C ARG A 76 0.27 7.11 8.87
N GLN A 77 0.45 8.36 9.28
CA GLN A 77 -0.20 9.50 8.66
C GLN A 77 0.14 9.57 7.17
N GLU A 78 1.43 9.60 6.83
CA GLU A 78 1.89 9.68 5.45
C GLU A 78 1.41 8.49 4.60
N MET A 79 1.45 7.27 5.14
CA MET A 79 0.97 6.08 4.44
C MET A 79 -0.54 6.14 4.15
N ILE A 80 -1.35 6.68 5.07
CA ILE A 80 -2.80 6.88 4.88
C ILE A 80 -3.05 7.97 3.84
N GLU A 81 -2.30 9.06 3.85
CA GLU A 81 -2.41 10.15 2.88
C GLU A 81 -2.07 9.65 1.47
N ILE A 82 -1.00 8.87 1.31
CA ILE A 82 -0.63 8.24 0.03
C ILE A 82 -1.70 7.25 -0.42
N PHE A 83 -2.19 6.39 0.49
CA PHE A 83 -3.21 5.39 0.16
C PHE A 83 -4.53 6.03 -0.28
N SER A 84 -4.97 7.06 0.43
CA SER A 84 -6.18 7.82 0.10
C SER A 84 -5.99 8.74 -1.13
N GLY A 85 -4.77 9.19 -1.39
CA GLY A 85 -4.46 10.16 -2.44
C GLY A 85 -4.86 11.59 -2.09
N THR A 86 -5.01 11.91 -0.80
CA THR A 86 -5.37 13.25 -0.31
C THR A 86 -4.69 13.53 1.03
N ASN A 87 -4.40 14.80 1.30
CA ASN A 87 -3.85 15.23 2.59
C ASN A 87 -5.02 15.40 3.58
N ILE A 88 -5.22 14.42 4.45
CA ILE A 88 -6.37 14.39 5.39
C ILE A 88 -6.05 15.15 6.69
N TYR A 89 -4.77 15.29 7.03
CA TYR A 89 -4.32 15.75 8.35
C TYR A 89 -3.57 17.08 8.33
N GLN A 90 -3.47 17.76 7.18
CA GLN A 90 -3.01 19.14 7.12
C GLN A 90 -4.15 20.05 7.61
N GLU A 91 -3.99 20.64 8.80
CA GLU A 91 -4.77 21.82 9.19
C GLU A 91 -4.39 23.00 8.27
N GLU A 92 -5.38 23.79 7.87
CA GLU A 92 -5.19 25.05 7.10
C GLU A 92 -4.33 26.08 7.85
#